data_AF-A0A7V4WA17-F1
#
_entry.id   AF-A0A7V4WA17-F1
#
_cell.length_a   1.000
_cell.length_b   1.000
_cell.length_c   1.000
_cell.angle_alpha   90.00
_cell.angle_beta   90.00
_cell.angle_gamma   90.00
#
_symmetry.space_group_name_H-M   'P 1'
#
loop_
_entity.id
_entity.type
_entity.pdbx_description
1 polymer ?
#
loop_
_entity_poly.entity_id
_entity_poly.type
_entity_poly.pdbx_seq_one_letter_code
_entity_poly.pdbx_strand_id
1 'polypeptide(L)' 'MYYWNKEAECMHKDELRALQSWRLVKIVRYAYHNVPCYKRKFDEIGLHPDDIRGIDDLPKIPFTTKL' A
#
# COMPACT_ATOMS: atom_id res chain seq x y z
N MET A 1 11.85 -20.19 -21.01
CA MET A 1 10.77 -19.37 -20.40
C MET A 1 11.02 -17.92 -20.82
N TYR A 2 10.03 -17.27 -21.44
CA TYR A 2 10.12 -15.86 -21.84
C TYR A 2 9.42 -15.01 -20.78
N TYR A 3 10.14 -14.02 -20.24
CA TYR A 3 9.61 -13.04 -19.29
C TYR A 3 9.45 -11.70 -20.02
N TRP A 4 8.30 -11.06 -19.87
CA TRP A 4 8.01 -9.76 -20.50
C TRP A 4 8.77 -8.61 -19.81
N ASN A 5 8.83 -8.65 -18.48
CA ASN A 5 9.62 -7.77 -17.63
C ASN A 5 10.42 -8.63 -16.64
N LYS A 6 11.59 -9.09 -17.10
CA LYS A 6 12.47 -9.96 -16.32
C LYS A 6 12.88 -9.37 -14.96
N GLU A 7 13.07 -8.05 -14.88
CA GLU A 7 13.45 -7.38 -13.62
C GLU A 7 12.34 -7.48 -12.58
N ALA A 8 11.08 -7.29 -12.97
CA ALA A 8 9.94 -7.40 -12.06
C ALA A 8 9.56 -8.86 -11.78
N GLU A 9 9.59 -9.73 -12.80
CA GLU A 9 9.14 -11.11 -12.72
C GLU A 9 10.15 -12.03 -12.03
N CYS A 10 11.43 -11.67 -12.02
CA CYS A 10 12.51 -12.46 -11.40
C CYS A 10 13.21 -11.73 -10.23
N MET A 11 12.61 -10.65 -9.73
CA MET A 11 13.13 -9.87 -8.60
C MET A 11 13.41 -10.75 -7.37
N HIS A 12 14.48 -10.46 -6.63
CA HIS A 12 14.70 -11.16 -5.36
C HIS A 12 13.60 -10.82 -4.35
N LYS A 13 13.25 -11.77 -3.47
CA LYS A 13 12.12 -11.59 -2.54
C LYS A 13 12.28 -10.36 -1.64
N ASP A 14 13.50 -10.09 -1.18
CA ASP A 14 13.78 -8.95 -0.30
C ASP A 14 13.62 -7.62 -1.04
N GLU A 15 14.10 -7.55 -2.28
CA GLU A 15 13.93 -6.38 -3.15
C GLU A 15 12.46 -6.13 -3.48
N LEU A 16 11.72 -7.21 -3.77
CA LEU A 16 10.28 -7.14 -4.00
C LEU A 16 9.54 -6.62 -2.77
N ARG A 17 9.91 -7.10 -1.57
CA ARG A 17 9.31 -6.67 -0.30
C ARG A 17 9.59 -5.20 -0.01
N ALA A 18 10.81 -4.74 -0.28
CA ALA A 18 11.19 -3.33 -0.15
C ALA A 18 10.40 -2.44 -1.14
N LEU A 19 10.30 -2.86 -2.40
CA LEU A 19 9.54 -2.15 -3.43
C LEU A 19 8.05 -2.05 -3.08
N GLN A 20 7.45 -3.16 -2.65
CA GLN A 20 6.05 -3.19 -2.22
C GLN A 20 5.82 -2.28 -1.02
N SER A 21 6.73 -2.27 -0.04
CA SER A 21 6.65 -1.40 1.15
C SER A 21 6.67 0.07 0.75
N TRP A 22 7.64 0.48 -0.08
CA TRP A 22 7.73 1.84 -0.57
C TRP A 22 6.47 2.27 -1.35
N ARG A 23 5.96 1.40 -2.24
CA ARG A 23 4.74 1.67 -3.00
C ARG A 23 3.51 1.79 -2.10
N LEU A 24 3.40 0.94 -1.07
CA LEU A 24 2.29 0.97 -0.12
C LEU A 24 2.24 2.30 0.64
N VAL A 25 3.36 2.72 1.23
CA VAL A 25 3.44 4.01 1.95
C VAL A 25 3.01 5.16 1.03
N LYS A 26 3.52 5.17 -0.20
CA LYS A 26 3.20 6.20 -1.20
C LYS A 26 1.71 6.22 -1.54
N ILE A 27 1.10 5.05 -1.81
CA ILE A 27 -0.30 5.00 -2.24
C ILE A 27 -1.28 5.29 -1.10
N VAL A 28 -0.97 4.90 0.13
CA VAL A 28 -1.79 5.22 1.32
C VAL A 28 -1.81 6.73 1.55
N ARG A 29 -0.64 7.39 1.56
CA ARG A 29 -0.55 8.86 1.65
C ARG A 29 -1.34 9.53 0.53
N TYR A 30 -1.16 9.07 -0.71
CA TYR A 30 -1.90 9.62 -1.85
C TYR A 30 -3.41 9.47 -1.67
N ALA A 31 -3.89 8.28 -1.31
CA ALA A 31 -5.31 7.99 -1.12
C ALA A 31 -5.92 8.85 0.00
N TYR A 32 -5.23 8.95 1.14
CA TYR A 32 -5.67 9.77 2.27
C TYR A 32 -5.82 11.25 1.92
N HIS A 33 -4.86 11.81 1.17
CA HIS A 33 -4.90 13.24 0.83
C HIS A 33 -5.80 13.58 -0.36
N ASN A 34 -6.03 12.66 -1.30
CA ASN A 34 -6.68 12.98 -2.57
C ASN A 34 -8.07 12.35 -2.75
N VAL A 35 -8.47 11.40 -1.90
CA VAL A 35 -9.73 10.68 -2.07
C VAL A 35 -10.58 10.80 -0.79
N PRO A 36 -11.66 11.60 -0.80
CA PRO A 36 -12.49 11.84 0.39
C PRO A 36 -13.05 10.57 1.04
N CYS A 37 -13.33 9.53 0.25
CA CYS A 37 -13.80 8.24 0.76
C CYS A 37 -12.75 7.56 1.66
N TYR A 38 -11.49 7.50 1.22
CA TYR A 38 -10.41 6.90 2.01
C TYR A 38 -10.03 7.74 3.21
N LYS A 39 -10.02 9.08 3.06
CA LYS A 39 -9.80 9.98 4.19
C LYS A 39 -10.78 9.71 5.32
N ARG A 40 -12.09 9.77 5.04
CA ARG A 40 -13.13 9.51 6.05
C ARG A 40 -12.97 8.15 6.71
N LYS A 41 -12.77 7.12 5.91
CA LYS A 41 -12.65 5.75 6.41
C LYS A 41 -11.43 5.54 7.31
N PHE A 42 -10.32 6.20 7.01
CA PHE A 42 -9.12 6.14 7.84
C PHE A 42 -9.28 6.99 9.10
N ASP A 43 -9.86 8.19 8.98
CA ASP A 43 -10.16 9.07 10.13
C ASP A 43 -11.13 8.39 11.13
N GLU A 44 -12.14 7.66 10.64
CA GLU A 44 -13.12 6.91 11.46
C GLU A 44 -12.48 5.86 12.38
N ILE A 45 -11.35 5.29 11.97
CA ILE A 45 -10.61 4.29 12.76
C ILE A 45 -9.34 4.88 13.40
N GLY A 46 -9.11 6.18 13.26
CA GLY A 46 -7.93 6.87 13.79
C GLY A 46 -6.61 6.49 13.11
N LEU A 47 -6.64 6.04 11.84
CA LEU A 47 -5.45 5.65 11.09
C LEU A 47 -4.87 6.86 10.35
N HIS A 48 -3.67 7.31 10.71
CA HIS A 48 -2.94 8.34 9.95
C HIS A 48 -2.05 7.67 8.89
N PRO A 49 -1.85 8.25 7.70
CA PRO A 49 -0.99 7.65 6.68
C PRO A 49 0.46 7.43 7.13
N ASP A 50 0.94 8.12 8.17
CA ASP A 50 2.28 7.96 8.75
C ASP A 50 2.42 6.72 9.65
N ASP A 51 1.30 6.07 10.01
CA ASP A 51 1.28 4.81 10.74
C ASP A 51 1.62 3.61 9.84
N ILE A 52 1.66 3.82 8.52
CA ILE A 52 2.03 2.83 7.52
C ILE A 52 3.48 3.10 7.10
N ARG A 53 4.38 2.18 7.47
CA ARG A 53 5.82 2.23 7.18
C ARG A 53 6.26 1.16 6.19
N GLY A 54 5.41 0.17 5.92
CA GLY A 54 5.68 -0.86 4.93
C GLY A 54 4.59 -1.92 4.89
N ILE A 55 4.84 -3.03 4.18
CA ILE A 55 3.80 -4.05 3.97
C ILE A 55 3.35 -4.75 5.26
N ASP A 56 4.14 -4.73 6.31
CA ASP A 56 3.79 -5.35 7.60
C ASP A 56 2.66 -4.58 8.31
N ASP A 57 2.41 -3.32 7.91
CA ASP A 57 1.32 -2.49 8.42
C ASP A 57 0.02 -2.65 7.62
N LEU A 58 0.00 -3.46 6.56
CA LEU A 58 -1.19 -3.71 5.75
C LEU A 58 -2.42 -4.13 6.57
N PRO A 59 -2.30 -4.95 7.66
CA PRO A 59 -3.45 -5.32 8.50
C PRO A 59 -4.11 -4.13 9.23
N LYS A 60 -3.45 -2.98 9.35
CA LYS A 60 -4.04 -1.76 9.93
C LYS A 60 -5.03 -1.10 8.97
N ILE A 61 -4.94 -1.38 7.68
CA ILE A 61 -5.76 -0.75 6.63
C ILE A 61 -7.08 -1.51 6.49
N PRO A 62 -8.23 -0.84 6.59
CA PRO A 62 -9.52 -1.51 6.53
C PRO A 62 -9.88 -1.94 5.10
N PHE A 63 -10.47 -3.13 4.95
CA PHE A 63 -10.92 -3.64 3.66
C PHE A 63 -11.96 -2.73 2.99
N THR A 64 -11.76 -2.40 1.71
CA THR A 64 -12.79 -1.73 0.89
C THR A 64 -13.88 -2.71 0.48
N THR A 65 -15.13 -2.38 0.79
CA THR A 65 -16.31 -3.15 0.41
C THR A 65 -17.05 -2.45 -0.73
N LYS A 66 -17.86 -3.21 -1.47
CA LYS A 66 -18.86 -2.63 -2.36
C LYS A 66 -19.97 -2.02 -1.50
N LEU A 67 -20.35 -0.78 -1.78
CA LEU A 67 -21.50 -0.11 -1.16
C LEU A 67 -22.81 -0.79 -1.57
#